data_AF-A0A2J7R8E0-F1
#
_entry.id   AF-A0A2J7R8E0-F1
#
_cell.length_a   1.000
_cell.length_b   1.000
_cell.length_c   1.000
_cell.angle_alpha   90.00
_cell.angle_beta   90.00
_cell.angle_gamma   90.00
#
_symmetry.space_group_name_H-M   'P 1'
#
loop_
_entity.id
_entity.type
_entity.pdbx_description
1 polymer ?
#
loop_
_entity_poly.entity_id
_entity_poly.type
_entity_poly.pdbx_seq_one_letter_code
_entity_poly.pdbx_strand_id
1 'polypeptide(L)'
;MATRRRPLHSANSSFNFRPNTETRKWETKGKKPLPEPTTVKQVLLMMIVHVCRKTLFVDTSVKVGIYGASLFVVSLLADALPFPRTYMSRSNNIFNIYFVKLGWAWTLFVISPFLLMTSYIYCCGRRDKILQHFARLGIATFAWYVWTKLFWYIEKMYGHCNVIPKKYQTKEACIAGGYFWNGFDISGHAFILIYSSLILIEEARAIVGWEGIRDLIRDEEHARTTGDVSVTNSPLRGLSYEDFSILKKSYDKFTPYIRLCFIAMTLLCVLWDVMLVSTILYYHIMIEKFISGAIAILTWFFTYRYWYTIPWTLPNLPGDGLFKYKDVRQPKEQAKRRSTTIPQSSVRGQIPTFMGMPLYGLRNQENKEQKDEDTDVEADVPTAFLSK
;
A
#
# COMPACT_ATOMS: atom_id res chain seq x y z
N MET A 1 -28.51 6.57 -99.36
CA MET A 1 -28.39 7.93 -98.78
C MET A 1 -29.70 8.29 -98.11
N ALA A 2 -29.73 8.35 -96.77
CA ALA A 2 -30.75 9.07 -95.99
C ALA A 2 -30.27 9.11 -94.53
N THR A 3 -29.55 10.18 -94.20
CA THR A 3 -29.07 10.50 -92.87
C THR A 3 -30.26 10.93 -92.01
N ARG A 4 -30.52 10.28 -90.87
CA ARG A 4 -31.44 10.83 -89.85
C ARG A 4 -30.86 10.74 -88.44
N ARG A 5 -30.83 11.94 -87.86
CA ARG A 5 -30.30 12.44 -86.60
C ARG A 5 -30.56 11.55 -85.36
N ARG A 6 -29.57 11.50 -84.47
CA ARG A 6 -29.65 10.98 -83.10
C ARG A 6 -30.55 11.87 -82.22
N PRO A 7 -31.40 11.30 -81.36
CA PRO A 7 -31.90 12.00 -80.18
C PRO A 7 -31.01 11.72 -78.95
N LEU A 8 -30.69 12.79 -78.23
CA LEU A 8 -30.23 12.75 -76.84
C LEU A 8 -31.35 12.21 -75.94
N HIS A 9 -31.09 11.14 -75.19
CA HIS A 9 -31.12 11.15 -73.73
C HIS A 9 -30.90 9.73 -73.19
N SER A 10 -29.93 9.63 -72.28
CA SER A 10 -29.59 8.46 -71.49
C SER A 10 -30.70 8.20 -70.47
N ALA A 11 -31.24 6.98 -70.46
CA ALA A 11 -32.06 6.47 -69.36
C ALA A 11 -31.28 5.33 -68.66
N ASN A 12 -30.15 5.69 -68.02
CA ASN A 12 -29.63 4.88 -66.93
C ASN A 12 -30.50 5.18 -65.71
N SER A 13 -31.36 4.24 -65.33
CA SER A 13 -31.94 4.18 -63.99
C SER A 13 -30.81 3.86 -63.00
N SER A 14 -30.00 4.87 -62.67
CA SER A 14 -29.15 4.81 -61.50
C SER A 14 -30.05 4.81 -60.28
N PHE A 15 -30.25 3.64 -59.68
CA PHE A 15 -30.70 3.59 -58.30
C PHE A 15 -29.75 4.46 -57.49
N ASN A 16 -30.25 5.61 -57.02
CA ASN A 16 -29.54 6.47 -56.08
C ASN A 16 -29.44 5.73 -54.75
N PHE A 17 -28.49 4.79 -54.68
CA PHE A 17 -28.03 4.26 -53.42
C PHE A 17 -27.24 5.38 -52.76
N ARG A 18 -27.95 6.26 -52.05
CA ARG A 18 -27.33 7.17 -51.10
C ARG A 18 -26.64 6.25 -50.10
N PRO A 19 -25.29 6.19 -50.00
CA PRO A 19 -24.69 5.50 -48.89
C PRO A 19 -25.26 6.23 -47.68
N ASN A 20 -26.00 5.49 -46.86
CA ASN A 20 -26.44 6.01 -45.58
C ASN A 20 -25.16 6.52 -44.93
N THR A 21 -25.02 7.84 -44.78
CA THR A 21 -23.97 8.45 -43.97
C THR A 21 -23.94 7.59 -42.73
N GLU A 22 -22.86 6.83 -42.57
CA GLU A 22 -22.71 5.97 -41.41
C GLU A 22 -22.91 6.90 -40.23
N THR A 23 -24.10 6.86 -39.64
CA THR A 23 -24.29 7.19 -38.25
C THR A 23 -23.22 6.35 -37.61
N ARG A 24 -22.11 7.02 -37.23
CA ARG A 24 -20.99 6.41 -36.52
C ARG A 24 -21.62 5.36 -35.66
N LYS A 25 -21.45 4.08 -36.00
CA LYS A 25 -21.80 3.02 -35.07
C LYS A 25 -21.16 3.52 -33.80
N TRP A 26 -21.97 3.75 -32.77
CA TRP A 26 -21.43 3.90 -31.44
C TRP A 26 -20.72 2.57 -31.21
N GLU A 27 -19.44 2.52 -31.60
CA GLU A 27 -18.53 1.49 -31.18
C GLU A 27 -18.66 1.58 -29.68
N THR A 28 -19.31 0.58 -29.10
CA THR A 28 -19.39 0.43 -27.67
C THR A 28 -17.95 0.48 -27.20
N LYS A 29 -17.54 1.64 -26.64
CA LYS A 29 -16.24 1.79 -25.98
C LYS A 29 -16.07 0.53 -25.14
N GLY A 30 -15.02 -0.23 -25.45
CA GLY A 30 -14.81 -1.54 -24.84
C GLY A 30 -14.99 -1.43 -23.33
N LYS A 31 -15.83 -2.28 -22.75
CA LYS A 31 -15.97 -2.32 -21.29
C LYS A 31 -14.60 -2.67 -20.71
N LYS A 32 -14.19 -1.99 -19.64
CA LYS A 32 -12.92 -2.30 -18.94
C LYS A 32 -12.85 -3.81 -18.64
N PRO A 33 -11.69 -4.45 -18.81
CA PRO A 33 -11.54 -5.87 -18.55
C PRO A 33 -11.86 -6.19 -17.08
N LEU A 34 -12.63 -7.27 -16.87
CA LEU A 34 -12.97 -7.76 -15.53
C LEU A 34 -11.73 -8.28 -14.81
N PRO A 35 -11.68 -8.20 -13.47
CA PRO A 35 -10.60 -8.81 -12.70
C PRO A 35 -10.64 -10.34 -12.87
N GLU A 36 -9.46 -10.95 -12.84
CA GLU A 36 -9.33 -12.41 -12.90
C GLU A 36 -10.03 -13.10 -11.70
N PRO A 37 -10.54 -14.33 -11.88
CA PRO A 37 -11.20 -15.07 -10.80
C PRO A 37 -10.24 -15.36 -9.65
N THR A 38 -10.64 -15.01 -8.42
CA THR A 38 -9.84 -15.24 -7.21
C THR A 38 -9.88 -16.71 -6.79
N THR A 39 -8.72 -17.32 -6.61
CA THR A 39 -8.61 -18.71 -6.11
C THR A 39 -8.80 -18.76 -4.58
N VAL A 40 -9.33 -19.86 -4.02
CA VAL A 40 -9.50 -20.04 -2.55
C VAL A 40 -8.20 -19.80 -1.77
N LYS A 41 -7.06 -20.30 -2.29
CA LYS A 41 -5.72 -20.07 -1.69
C LYS A 41 -5.37 -18.57 -1.63
N GLN A 42 -5.74 -17.81 -2.66
CA GLN A 42 -5.50 -16.36 -2.69
C GLN A 42 -6.39 -15.65 -1.66
N VAL A 43 -7.66 -16.07 -1.50
CA VAL A 43 -8.56 -15.49 -0.49
C VAL A 43 -7.99 -15.69 0.92
N LEU A 44 -7.56 -16.91 1.27
CA LEU A 44 -6.96 -17.19 2.57
C LEU A 44 -5.67 -16.37 2.79
N LEU A 45 -4.81 -16.27 1.77
CA LEU A 45 -3.61 -15.43 1.84
C LEU A 45 -3.98 -13.95 2.08
N MET A 46 -4.99 -13.41 1.41
CA MET A 46 -5.46 -12.04 1.63
C MET A 46 -6.00 -11.83 3.04
N MET A 47 -6.69 -12.82 3.62
CA MET A 47 -7.13 -12.75 5.02
C MET A 47 -5.94 -12.67 5.97
N ILE A 48 -4.91 -13.50 5.77
CA ILE A 48 -3.69 -13.45 6.58
C ILE A 48 -3.00 -12.09 6.42
N VAL A 49 -2.82 -11.61 5.20
CA VAL A 49 -2.21 -10.31 4.93
C VAL A 49 -3.02 -9.17 5.55
N HIS A 50 -4.35 -9.26 5.57
CA HIS A 50 -5.21 -8.29 6.24
C HIS A 50 -4.98 -8.26 7.76
N VAL A 51 -4.90 -9.43 8.40
CA VAL A 51 -4.55 -9.54 9.83
C VAL A 51 -3.15 -8.96 10.07
N CYS A 52 -2.16 -9.35 9.27
CA CYS A 52 -0.79 -8.84 9.38
C CYS A 52 -0.74 -7.31 9.23
N ARG A 53 -1.48 -6.76 8.26
CA ARG A 53 -1.62 -5.32 8.05
C ARG A 53 -2.18 -4.62 9.28
N LYS A 54 -3.23 -5.19 9.89
CA LYS A 54 -3.85 -4.63 11.09
C LYS A 54 -2.90 -4.65 12.29
N THR A 55 -2.11 -5.71 12.44
CA THR A 55 -1.11 -5.83 13.50
C THR A 55 0.06 -4.86 13.31
N LEU A 56 0.57 -4.73 12.08
CA LEU A 56 1.77 -3.96 11.80
C LEU A 56 1.52 -2.44 11.70
N PHE A 57 0.40 -2.02 11.12
CA PHE A 57 0.07 -0.60 10.88
C PHE A 57 -0.78 0.04 11.98
N VAL A 58 -0.58 -0.37 13.23
CA VAL A 58 -0.95 0.52 14.34
C VAL A 58 -0.17 1.83 14.14
N ASP A 59 -0.85 2.98 14.23
CA ASP A 59 -0.21 4.27 14.01
C ASP A 59 1.11 4.36 14.78
N THR A 60 2.20 4.65 14.09
CA THR A 60 3.54 4.58 14.71
C THR A 60 3.67 5.57 15.86
N SER A 61 2.97 6.72 15.81
CA SER A 61 2.86 7.63 16.95
C SER A 61 2.21 6.97 18.17
N VAL A 62 1.16 6.17 17.99
CA VAL A 62 0.52 5.41 19.07
C VAL A 62 1.46 4.32 19.58
N LYS A 63 2.12 3.60 18.67
CA LYS A 63 3.06 2.52 19.05
C LYS A 63 4.28 3.05 19.80
N VAL A 64 4.81 4.21 19.40
CA VAL A 64 5.86 4.93 20.16
C VAL A 64 5.36 5.31 21.55
N GLY A 65 4.13 5.81 21.67
CA GLY A 65 3.50 6.10 22.96
C GLY A 65 3.37 4.84 23.84
N ILE A 66 2.94 3.72 23.25
CA ILE A 66 2.83 2.42 23.94
C ILE A 66 4.21 1.95 24.42
N TYR A 67 5.25 2.05 23.60
CA TYR A 67 6.62 1.69 23.98
C TYR A 67 7.17 2.57 25.09
N GLY A 68 6.98 3.89 25.01
CA GLY A 68 7.41 4.82 26.06
C GLY A 68 6.67 4.57 27.38
N ALA A 69 5.34 4.41 27.32
CA ALA A 69 4.52 4.13 28.49
C ALA A 69 4.84 2.76 29.11
N SER A 70 5.04 1.72 28.30
CA SER A 70 5.38 0.39 28.80
C SER A 70 6.78 0.37 29.43
N LEU A 71 7.77 1.03 28.82
CA LEU A 71 9.10 1.17 29.40
C LEU A 71 9.10 1.87 30.75
N PHE A 72 8.21 2.84 30.96
CA PHE A 72 8.13 3.55 32.23
C PHE A 72 7.28 2.78 33.26
N VAL A 73 6.01 2.54 32.94
CA VAL A 73 5.02 1.99 33.88
C VAL A 73 5.32 0.54 34.22
N VAL A 74 5.63 -0.31 33.22
CA VAL A 74 5.87 -1.74 33.47
C VAL A 74 7.21 -1.94 34.17
N SER A 75 8.22 -1.12 33.88
CA SER A 75 9.48 -1.15 34.63
C SER A 75 9.29 -0.76 36.10
N LEU A 76 8.51 0.29 36.40
CA LEU A 76 8.19 0.66 37.78
C LEU A 76 7.46 -0.46 38.52
N LEU A 77 6.48 -1.10 37.86
CA LEU A 77 5.77 -2.24 38.44
C LEU A 77 6.70 -3.44 38.65
N ALA A 78 7.65 -3.69 37.75
CA ALA A 78 8.63 -4.77 37.88
C ALA A 78 9.65 -4.53 39.00
N ASP A 79 10.01 -3.27 39.24
CA ASP A 79 10.87 -2.91 40.38
C ASP A 79 10.11 -3.02 41.71
N ALA A 80 8.79 -2.81 41.71
CA ALA A 80 7.95 -2.89 42.91
C ALA A 80 7.44 -4.32 43.23
N LEU A 81 7.24 -5.16 42.21
CA LEU A 81 6.70 -6.52 42.36
C LEU A 81 7.74 -7.55 41.88
N PRO A 82 8.26 -8.43 42.76
CA PRO A 82 9.17 -9.48 42.33
C PRO A 82 8.39 -10.51 41.49
N PHE A 83 8.49 -10.40 40.16
CA PHE A 83 7.85 -11.34 39.24
C PHE A 83 8.44 -12.75 39.38
N PRO A 84 7.61 -13.81 39.32
CA PRO A 84 8.08 -15.18 39.46
C PRO A 84 9.04 -15.56 38.34
N ARG A 85 10.06 -16.36 38.67
CA ARG A 85 11.09 -16.79 37.71
C ARG A 85 10.47 -17.72 36.66
N THR A 86 10.31 -17.22 35.42
CA THR A 86 9.88 -18.00 34.26
C THR A 86 11.06 -18.37 33.35
N TYR A 87 10.83 -19.18 32.29
CA TYR A 87 11.83 -19.50 31.27
C TYR A 87 12.51 -18.25 30.67
N MET A 88 11.79 -17.13 30.62
CA MET A 88 12.29 -15.87 30.06
C MET A 88 13.17 -15.05 31.01
N SER A 89 13.15 -15.39 32.30
CA SER A 89 14.03 -14.84 33.33
C SER A 89 15.46 -15.39 33.21
N ARG A 90 15.67 -16.54 32.54
CA ARG A 90 17.02 -17.10 32.34
C ARG A 90 17.74 -16.34 31.24
N SER A 91 18.86 -15.69 31.58
CA SER A 91 19.73 -14.96 30.65
C SER A 91 20.27 -15.83 29.52
N ASN A 92 20.38 -17.15 29.73
CA ASN A 92 20.84 -18.13 28.75
C ASN A 92 19.72 -18.75 27.90
N ASN A 93 18.56 -18.12 27.83
CA ASN A 93 17.49 -18.55 26.94
C ASN A 93 17.92 -18.42 25.46
N ILE A 94 17.50 -19.37 24.63
CA ILE A 94 17.73 -19.40 23.17
C ILE A 94 17.32 -18.06 22.54
N PHE A 95 16.19 -17.50 22.98
CA PHE A 95 15.73 -16.19 22.50
C PHE A 95 16.69 -15.06 22.84
N ASN A 96 17.27 -15.05 24.05
CA ASN A 96 18.19 -13.98 24.41
C ASN A 96 19.54 -14.13 23.68
N ILE A 97 20.05 -15.35 23.56
CA ILE A 97 21.35 -15.63 22.95
C ILE A 97 21.34 -15.44 21.43
N TYR A 98 20.37 -16.03 20.72
CA TYR A 98 20.37 -16.03 19.26
C TYR A 98 19.53 -14.92 18.67
N PHE A 99 18.45 -14.54 19.33
CA PHE A 99 17.48 -13.63 18.74
C PHE A 99 17.77 -12.18 19.10
N VAL A 100 18.02 -11.85 20.37
CA VAL A 100 18.32 -10.46 20.74
C VAL A 100 19.75 -10.04 20.40
N LYS A 101 20.77 -10.91 20.62
CA LYS A 101 22.17 -10.56 20.26
C LYS A 101 22.39 -10.39 18.76
N LEU A 102 21.73 -11.19 17.91
CA LEU A 102 21.76 -11.02 16.46
C LEU A 102 20.53 -10.25 15.94
N GLY A 103 19.86 -9.47 16.80
CA GLY A 103 18.57 -8.86 16.47
C GLY A 103 18.60 -7.97 15.22
N TRP A 104 19.69 -7.21 15.04
CA TRP A 104 19.88 -6.41 13.85
C TRP A 104 20.03 -7.25 12.58
N ALA A 105 20.78 -8.37 12.65
CA ALA A 105 20.98 -9.25 11.50
C ALA A 105 19.66 -9.87 11.03
N TRP A 106 18.80 -10.31 11.95
CA TRP A 106 17.46 -10.81 11.62
C TRP A 106 16.59 -9.73 10.97
N THR A 107 16.67 -8.49 11.47
CA THR A 107 15.96 -7.35 10.91
C THR A 107 16.42 -7.05 9.48
N LEU A 108 17.72 -7.01 9.23
CA LEU A 108 18.28 -6.84 7.89
C LEU A 108 17.90 -8.00 6.95
N PHE A 109 17.95 -9.23 7.44
CA PHE A 109 17.63 -10.43 6.66
C PHE A 109 16.20 -10.41 6.12
N VAL A 110 15.24 -9.92 6.90
CA VAL A 110 13.83 -9.86 6.50
C VAL A 110 13.51 -8.58 5.72
N ILE A 111 14.06 -7.42 6.11
CA ILE A 111 13.79 -6.14 5.44
C ILE A 111 14.46 -6.06 4.06
N SER A 112 15.70 -6.52 3.92
CA SER A 112 16.47 -6.42 2.68
C SER A 112 15.77 -7.02 1.45
N PRO A 113 15.29 -8.28 1.45
CA PRO A 113 14.57 -8.84 0.31
C PRO A 113 13.24 -8.12 0.04
N PHE A 114 12.52 -7.72 1.08
CA PHE A 114 11.28 -6.94 0.94
C PHE A 114 11.55 -5.60 0.26
N LEU A 115 12.57 -4.86 0.71
CA LEU A 115 12.96 -3.57 0.17
C LEU A 115 13.45 -3.70 -1.27
N LEU A 116 14.25 -4.74 -1.58
CA LEU A 116 14.72 -5.00 -2.94
C LEU A 116 13.55 -5.20 -3.90
N MET A 117 12.61 -6.10 -3.56
CA MET A 117 11.49 -6.45 -4.42
C MET A 117 10.51 -5.29 -4.59
N THR A 118 10.16 -4.60 -3.49
CA THR A 118 9.26 -3.45 -3.56
C THR A 118 9.87 -2.31 -4.35
N SER A 119 11.12 -1.92 -4.05
CA SER A 119 11.82 -0.83 -4.76
C SER A 119 12.08 -1.13 -6.22
N TYR A 120 12.36 -2.39 -6.58
CA TYR A 120 12.50 -2.77 -7.98
C TYR A 120 11.22 -2.51 -8.79
N ILE A 121 10.04 -2.73 -8.19
CA ILE A 121 8.74 -2.52 -8.85
C ILE A 121 8.41 -1.04 -8.98
N TYR A 122 8.37 -0.29 -7.88
CA TYR A 122 7.94 1.11 -7.94
C TYR A 122 8.98 2.06 -8.58
N CYS A 123 10.25 1.62 -8.71
CA CYS A 123 11.29 2.32 -9.48
C CYS A 123 11.54 1.73 -10.88
N CYS A 124 10.74 0.76 -11.33
CA CYS A 124 10.84 0.14 -12.66
C CYS A 124 12.25 -0.38 -13.00
N GLY A 125 13.00 -0.89 -12.01
CA GLY A 125 14.35 -1.42 -12.20
C GLY A 125 15.50 -0.40 -12.26
N ARG A 126 15.23 0.90 -12.08
CA ARG A 126 16.28 1.93 -12.09
C ARG A 126 17.18 1.84 -10.84
N ARG A 127 18.44 1.45 -11.05
CA ARG A 127 19.41 1.17 -9.97
C ARG A 127 19.68 2.38 -9.05
N ASP A 128 19.75 3.58 -9.60
CA ASP A 128 20.06 4.79 -8.81
C ASP A 128 18.99 5.06 -7.75
N LYS A 129 17.72 4.88 -8.13
CA LYS A 129 16.58 5.05 -7.21
C LYS A 129 16.53 3.90 -6.21
N ILE A 130 16.75 2.67 -6.64
CA ILE A 130 16.83 1.50 -5.74
C ILE A 130 17.91 1.70 -4.68
N LEU A 131 19.10 2.17 -5.08
CA LEU A 131 20.21 2.44 -4.16
C LEU A 131 19.86 3.51 -3.11
N GLN A 132 19.05 4.51 -3.47
CA GLN A 132 18.53 5.49 -2.50
C GLN A 132 17.67 4.84 -1.41
N HIS A 133 16.89 3.79 -1.72
CA HIS A 133 16.15 3.06 -0.69
C HIS A 133 17.08 2.19 0.18
N PHE A 134 18.11 1.58 -0.40
CA PHE A 134 19.12 0.87 0.37
C PHE A 134 19.97 1.80 1.25
N ALA A 135 20.15 3.06 0.86
CA ALA A 135 20.82 4.05 1.68
C ALA A 135 20.10 4.28 3.03
N ARG A 136 18.76 4.21 3.09
CA ARG A 136 18.02 4.23 4.38
C ARG A 136 18.45 3.09 5.29
N LEU A 137 18.54 1.87 4.74
CA LEU A 137 18.97 0.69 5.49
C LEU A 137 20.44 0.82 5.95
N GLY A 138 21.29 1.41 5.11
CA GLY A 138 22.68 1.74 5.43
C GLY A 138 22.78 2.75 6.57
N ILE A 139 22.04 3.87 6.51
CA ILE A 139 21.97 4.87 7.57
C ILE A 139 21.45 4.24 8.87
N ALA A 140 20.41 3.41 8.78
CA ALA A 140 19.85 2.74 9.95
C ALA A 140 20.87 1.80 10.62
N THR A 141 21.65 1.06 9.81
CA THR A 141 22.73 0.19 10.27
C THR A 141 23.87 0.97 10.91
N PHE A 142 24.25 2.10 10.30
CA PHE A 142 25.27 2.98 10.84
C PHE A 142 24.84 3.56 12.19
N ALA A 143 23.62 4.07 12.31
CA ALA A 143 23.09 4.59 13.56
C ALA A 143 23.05 3.52 14.66
N TRP A 144 22.62 2.30 14.35
CA TRP A 144 22.68 1.16 15.27
C TRP A 144 24.12 0.90 15.76
N TYR A 145 25.08 0.84 14.83
CA TYR A 145 26.47 0.60 15.17
C TYR A 145 27.05 1.70 16.07
N VAL A 146 26.78 2.96 15.74
CA VAL A 146 27.24 4.11 16.53
C VAL A 146 26.68 4.05 17.95
N TRP A 147 25.36 3.86 18.11
CA TRP A 147 24.73 3.82 19.44
C TRP A 147 25.19 2.62 20.27
N THR A 148 25.28 1.43 19.68
CA THR A 148 25.75 0.25 20.43
C THR A 148 27.22 0.38 20.86
N LYS A 149 28.07 0.96 20.02
CA LYS A 149 29.46 1.28 20.41
C LYS A 149 29.52 2.37 21.46
N LEU A 150 28.65 3.37 21.39
CA LEU A 150 28.58 4.43 22.37
C LEU A 150 28.12 3.90 23.74
N PHE A 151 27.12 3.02 23.80
CA PHE A 151 26.69 2.40 25.07
C PHE A 151 27.82 1.62 25.72
N TRP A 152 28.55 0.81 24.93
CA TRP A 152 29.71 0.09 25.42
C TRP A 152 30.82 1.04 25.91
N TYR A 153 31.05 2.16 25.21
CA TYR A 153 32.03 3.16 25.63
C TYR A 153 31.63 3.87 26.93
N ILE A 154 30.36 4.24 27.08
CA ILE A 154 29.82 4.87 28.29
C ILE A 154 29.98 3.93 29.49
N GLU A 155 29.62 2.65 29.35
CA GLU A 155 29.76 1.67 30.42
C GLU A 155 31.23 1.54 30.87
N LYS A 156 32.17 1.52 29.92
CA LYS A 156 33.60 1.42 30.21
C LYS A 156 34.17 2.68 30.89
N MET A 157 33.66 3.86 30.55
CA MET A 157 34.15 5.14 31.08
C MET A 157 33.63 5.43 32.49
N TYR A 158 32.34 5.18 32.73
CA TYR A 158 31.67 5.50 34.00
C TYR A 158 31.59 4.31 34.96
N GLY A 159 31.88 3.10 34.49
CA GLY A 159 31.92 1.91 35.32
C GLY A 159 33.19 1.83 36.16
N HIS A 160 33.04 1.33 37.39
CA HIS A 160 34.12 1.06 38.31
C HIS A 160 33.90 -0.29 38.99
N CYS A 161 34.99 -0.95 39.35
CA CYS A 161 34.92 -2.17 40.15
C CYS A 161 34.72 -1.79 41.63
N ASN A 162 34.02 -2.63 42.39
CA ASN A 162 33.85 -2.42 43.84
C ASN A 162 35.19 -2.43 44.63
N VAL A 163 36.28 -2.88 43.99
CA VAL A 163 37.61 -2.91 44.60
C VAL A 163 38.51 -1.77 44.08
N ILE A 164 39.25 -1.16 45.00
CA ILE A 164 40.16 -0.03 44.77
C ILE A 164 41.38 -0.36 43.87
N PRO A 165 41.98 -1.57 43.87
CA PRO A 165 43.21 -1.82 43.12
C PRO A 165 43.06 -1.55 41.62
N LYS A 166 44.00 -0.76 41.07
CA LYS A 166 44.01 -0.36 39.65
C LYS A 166 44.04 -1.54 38.65
N LYS A 167 44.48 -2.72 39.10
CA LYS A 167 44.54 -3.95 38.30
C LYS A 167 43.15 -4.48 37.89
N TYR A 168 42.09 -4.15 38.64
CA TYR A 168 40.73 -4.61 38.40
C TYR A 168 39.80 -3.52 37.84
N GLN A 169 40.36 -2.40 37.36
CA GLN A 169 39.58 -1.28 36.83
C GLN A 169 39.01 -1.51 35.43
N THR A 170 39.31 -2.64 34.79
CA THR A 170 38.61 -3.08 33.57
C THR A 170 37.51 -4.06 33.92
N LYS A 171 36.37 -3.98 33.22
CA LYS A 171 35.21 -4.85 33.42
C LYS A 171 35.60 -6.33 33.36
N GLU A 172 36.42 -6.71 32.37
CA GLU A 172 36.86 -8.09 32.19
C GLU A 172 37.75 -8.56 33.34
N ALA A 173 38.66 -7.72 33.85
CA ALA A 173 39.52 -8.08 34.98
C ALA A 173 38.74 -8.13 36.30
N CYS A 174 37.78 -7.22 36.50
CA CYS A 174 36.90 -7.19 37.69
C CYS A 174 36.08 -8.48 37.79
N ILE A 175 35.40 -8.87 36.71
CA ILE A 175 34.57 -10.08 36.66
C ILE A 175 35.43 -11.34 36.74
N ALA A 176 36.58 -11.38 36.08
CA ALA A 176 37.52 -12.51 36.18
C ALA A 176 38.09 -12.68 37.60
N GLY A 177 38.19 -11.59 38.36
CA GLY A 177 38.55 -11.60 39.78
C GLY A 177 37.41 -12.02 40.72
N GLY A 178 36.21 -12.27 40.19
CA GLY A 178 35.01 -12.60 40.99
C GLY A 178 34.37 -11.38 41.66
N TYR A 179 34.75 -10.15 41.27
CA TYR A 179 34.23 -8.91 41.84
C TYR A 179 33.05 -8.37 41.03
N PHE A 180 32.23 -7.55 41.69
CA PHE A 180 31.08 -6.89 41.08
C PHE A 180 31.49 -5.58 40.40
N TRP A 181 31.07 -5.42 39.15
CA TRP A 181 31.25 -4.20 38.36
C TRP A 181 30.04 -3.29 38.55
N ASN A 182 30.27 -2.09 39.07
CA ASN A 182 29.24 -1.07 39.24
C ASN A 182 29.38 -0.03 38.13
N GLY A 183 28.48 -0.06 37.15
CA GLY A 183 28.49 0.86 36.02
C GLY A 183 27.09 1.08 35.49
N PHE A 184 26.90 2.23 34.84
CA PHE A 184 25.64 2.56 34.19
C PHE A 184 25.57 1.81 32.84
N ASP A 185 24.82 0.71 32.80
CA ASP A 185 24.71 -0.16 31.62
C ASP A 185 23.44 0.15 30.82
N ILE A 186 23.55 1.10 29.89
CA ILE A 186 22.43 1.45 29.01
C ILE A 186 21.97 0.20 28.25
N SER A 187 20.70 -0.17 28.41
CA SER A 187 20.19 -1.44 27.87
C SER A 187 20.19 -1.46 26.33
N GLY A 188 21.26 -2.00 25.76
CA GLY A 188 21.39 -2.20 24.31
C GLY A 188 20.33 -3.16 23.75
N HIS A 189 19.85 -4.11 24.57
CA HIS A 189 18.77 -5.03 24.22
C HIS A 189 17.43 -4.28 24.05
N ALA A 190 17.06 -3.40 24.98
CA ALA A 190 15.85 -2.59 24.82
C ALA A 190 15.95 -1.62 23.62
N PHE A 191 17.12 -1.01 23.41
CA PHE A 191 17.39 -0.16 22.24
C PHE A 191 17.17 -0.92 20.93
N ILE A 192 17.81 -2.09 20.75
CA ILE A 192 17.72 -2.81 19.48
C ILE A 192 16.30 -3.29 19.18
N LEU A 193 15.54 -3.69 20.20
CA LEU A 193 14.17 -4.16 20.03
C LEU A 193 13.24 -3.04 19.56
N ILE A 194 13.28 -1.88 20.23
CA ILE A 194 12.46 -0.73 19.86
C ILE A 194 12.90 -0.18 18.50
N TYR A 195 14.20 0.03 18.32
CA TYR A 195 14.75 0.58 17.09
C TYR A 195 14.41 -0.31 15.88
N SER A 196 14.65 -1.62 15.97
CA SER A 196 14.33 -2.54 14.88
C SER A 196 12.85 -2.58 14.57
N SER A 197 11.98 -2.56 15.58
CA SER A 197 10.53 -2.55 15.38
C SER A 197 10.06 -1.28 14.65
N LEU A 198 10.57 -0.11 15.04
CA LEU A 198 10.21 1.16 14.39
C LEU A 198 10.67 1.22 12.93
N ILE A 199 11.92 0.83 12.65
CA ILE A 199 12.46 0.76 11.27
C ILE A 199 11.64 -0.21 10.42
N LEU A 200 11.31 -1.38 10.96
CA LEU A 200 10.55 -2.40 10.27
C LEU A 200 9.15 -1.91 9.88
N ILE A 201 8.45 -1.20 10.78
CA ILE A 201 7.12 -0.65 10.50
C ILE A 201 7.17 0.43 9.42
N GLU A 202 8.18 1.31 9.45
CA GLU A 202 8.32 2.37 8.45
C GLU A 202 8.62 1.81 7.06
N GLU A 203 9.58 0.89 6.94
CA GLU A 203 9.89 0.27 5.65
C GLU A 203 8.71 -0.55 5.12
N ALA A 204 7.93 -1.18 6.00
CA ALA A 204 6.73 -1.91 5.61
C ALA A 204 5.65 -1.01 4.98
N ARG A 205 5.64 0.31 5.23
CA ARG A 205 4.64 1.24 4.64
C ARG A 205 4.64 1.25 3.12
N ALA A 206 5.69 0.73 2.47
CA ALA A 206 5.70 0.52 1.03
C ALA A 206 4.54 -0.39 0.55
N ILE A 207 3.98 -1.26 1.39
CA ILE A 207 2.84 -2.12 1.02
C ILE A 207 1.48 -1.40 1.02
N VAL A 208 1.41 -0.17 1.58
CA VAL A 208 0.15 0.57 1.64
C VAL A 208 -0.26 0.98 0.22
N GLY A 209 -1.46 0.55 -0.22
CA GLY A 209 -1.94 0.79 -1.58
C GLY A 209 -1.40 -0.21 -2.62
N TRP A 210 -0.62 -1.22 -2.21
CA TRP A 210 0.01 -2.18 -3.12
C TRP A 210 -0.99 -2.93 -4.00
N GLU A 211 -2.10 -3.39 -3.43
CA GLU A 211 -3.14 -4.13 -4.17
C GLU A 211 -3.78 -3.28 -5.28
N GLY A 212 -3.77 -1.94 -5.16
CA GLY A 212 -4.28 -1.04 -6.18
C GLY A 212 -3.39 -0.95 -7.43
N ILE A 213 -2.12 -1.34 -7.33
CA ILE A 213 -1.18 -1.33 -8.47
C ILE A 213 -1.68 -2.25 -9.59
N ARG A 214 -2.30 -3.39 -9.24
CA ARG A 214 -2.89 -4.31 -10.23
C ARG A 214 -3.97 -3.64 -11.08
N ASP A 215 -4.86 -2.89 -10.44
CA ASP A 215 -5.94 -2.18 -11.12
C ASP A 215 -5.38 -1.03 -11.98
N LEU A 216 -4.35 -0.33 -11.50
CA LEU A 216 -3.67 0.72 -12.26
C LEU A 216 -3.00 0.17 -13.53
N ILE A 217 -2.31 -0.98 -13.43
CA ILE A 217 -1.69 -1.63 -14.60
C ILE A 217 -2.76 -2.01 -15.62
N ARG A 218 -3.87 -2.60 -15.18
CA ARG A 218 -4.98 -3.00 -16.07
C ARG A 218 -5.62 -1.80 -16.77
N ASP A 219 -5.88 -0.73 -16.04
CA ASP A 219 -6.52 0.47 -16.58
C ASP A 219 -5.59 1.19 -17.58
N GLU A 220 -4.29 1.27 -17.29
CA GLU A 220 -3.30 1.87 -18.20
C GLU A 220 -3.06 1.02 -19.46
N GLU A 221 -3.02 -0.31 -19.34
CA GLU A 221 -2.92 -1.22 -20.50
C GLU A 221 -4.09 -1.06 -21.46
N HIS A 222 -5.31 -0.94 -20.91
CA HIS A 222 -6.51 -0.66 -21.70
C HIS A 222 -6.43 0.72 -22.37
N ALA A 223 -6.04 1.76 -21.63
CA ALA A 223 -5.92 3.12 -22.17
C ALA A 223 -4.88 3.21 -23.31
N ARG A 224 -3.75 2.50 -23.20
CA ARG A 224 -2.72 2.44 -24.25
C ARG A 224 -3.18 1.66 -25.48
N THR A 225 -3.97 0.60 -25.30
CA THR A 225 -4.48 -0.23 -26.41
C THR A 225 -5.61 0.45 -27.18
N THR A 226 -6.54 1.11 -26.48
CA THR A 226 -7.71 1.76 -27.08
C THR A 226 -7.41 3.18 -27.55
N GLY A 227 -6.27 3.76 -27.16
CA GLY A 227 -5.93 5.15 -27.50
C GLY A 227 -6.84 6.18 -26.83
N ASP A 228 -7.54 5.80 -25.75
CA ASP A 228 -8.51 6.67 -25.10
C ASP A 228 -7.80 7.76 -24.29
N VAL A 229 -7.83 8.99 -24.79
CA VAL A 229 -7.22 10.18 -24.16
C VAL A 229 -8.04 10.65 -22.94
N SER A 230 -9.22 10.07 -22.68
CA SER A 230 -10.10 10.50 -21.59
C SER A 230 -9.62 10.13 -20.17
N VAL A 231 -8.55 9.35 -20.03
CA VAL A 231 -7.91 9.03 -18.74
C VAL A 231 -6.65 9.88 -18.54
N THR A 232 -6.82 11.20 -18.49
CA THR A 232 -5.72 12.17 -18.39
C THR A 232 -4.95 12.13 -17.05
N ASN A 233 -5.49 11.49 -16.01
CA ASN A 233 -4.95 11.53 -14.65
C ASN A 233 -4.40 10.20 -14.13
N SER A 234 -4.13 9.21 -14.99
CA SER A 234 -3.52 7.95 -14.53
C SER A 234 -2.09 8.19 -14.02
N PRO A 235 -1.75 7.79 -12.79
CA PRO A 235 -0.40 8.00 -12.22
C PRO A 235 0.70 7.26 -12.99
N LEU A 236 0.34 6.30 -13.85
CA LEU A 236 1.23 5.51 -14.70
C LEU A 236 1.46 6.12 -16.10
N ARG A 237 0.75 7.19 -16.47
CA ARG A 237 0.83 7.75 -17.84
C ARG A 237 2.21 8.34 -18.16
N GLY A 238 2.95 8.78 -17.15
CA GLY A 238 4.30 9.31 -17.28
C GLY A 238 5.39 8.26 -17.51
N LEU A 239 5.08 6.97 -17.47
CA LEU A 239 6.06 5.89 -17.67
C LEU A 239 6.24 5.57 -19.15
N SER A 240 7.50 5.37 -19.56
CA SER A 240 7.87 4.83 -20.87
C SER A 240 7.23 3.46 -21.12
N TYR A 241 7.13 3.03 -22.38
CA TYR A 241 6.63 1.71 -22.73
C TYR A 241 7.49 0.59 -22.14
N GLU A 242 8.81 0.79 -22.13
CA GLU A 242 9.77 -0.15 -21.53
C GLU A 242 9.57 -0.26 -20.02
N ASP A 243 9.56 0.86 -19.30
CA ASP A 243 9.37 0.93 -17.85
C ASP A 243 8.04 0.27 -17.41
N PHE A 244 6.97 0.51 -18.18
CA PHE A 244 5.67 -0.10 -17.92
C PHE A 244 5.67 -1.63 -18.14
N SER A 245 6.38 -2.10 -19.17
CA SER A 245 6.50 -3.54 -19.43
C SER A 245 7.30 -4.26 -18.34
N ILE A 246 8.34 -3.59 -17.80
CA ILE A 246 9.12 -4.07 -16.66
C ILE A 246 8.23 -4.10 -15.41
N LEU A 247 7.49 -3.04 -15.15
CA LEU A 247 6.55 -2.96 -14.02
C LEU A 247 5.55 -4.13 -14.04
N LYS A 248 4.87 -4.36 -15.16
CA LYS A 248 3.88 -5.44 -15.30
C LYS A 248 4.48 -6.81 -15.02
N LYS A 249 5.57 -7.18 -15.73
CA LYS A 249 6.24 -8.47 -15.56
C LYS A 249 6.76 -8.68 -14.13
N SER A 250 7.31 -7.64 -13.54
CA SER A 250 7.91 -7.68 -12.20
C SER A 250 6.84 -7.77 -11.11
N TYR A 251 5.73 -7.04 -11.26
CA TYR A 251 4.63 -7.06 -10.31
C TYR A 251 4.01 -8.45 -10.18
N ASP A 252 3.70 -9.11 -11.30
CA ASP A 252 3.09 -10.44 -11.29
C ASP A 252 4.03 -11.50 -10.68
N LYS A 253 5.33 -11.37 -10.96
CA LYS A 253 6.35 -12.30 -10.44
C LYS A 253 6.64 -12.10 -8.95
N PHE A 254 6.82 -10.86 -8.49
CA PHE A 254 7.33 -10.57 -7.15
C PHE A 254 6.24 -10.40 -6.09
N THR A 255 5.00 -10.03 -6.45
CA THR A 255 3.90 -9.86 -5.48
C THR A 255 3.71 -11.04 -4.51
N PRO A 256 3.72 -12.32 -4.91
CA PRO A 256 3.59 -13.42 -3.95
C PRO A 256 4.75 -13.46 -2.94
N TYR A 257 5.98 -13.18 -3.38
CA TYR A 257 7.15 -13.14 -2.51
C TYR A 257 7.12 -11.93 -1.57
N ILE A 258 6.66 -10.77 -2.04
CA ILE A 258 6.49 -9.57 -1.22
C ILE A 258 5.47 -9.84 -0.10
N ARG A 259 4.35 -10.51 -0.40
CA ARG A 259 3.37 -10.91 0.62
C ARG A 259 3.97 -11.86 1.66
N LEU A 260 4.78 -12.83 1.22
CA LEU A 260 5.47 -13.74 2.14
C LEU A 260 6.47 -12.99 3.04
N CYS A 261 7.29 -12.10 2.47
CA CYS A 261 8.20 -11.25 3.23
C CYS A 261 7.45 -10.35 4.21
N PHE A 262 6.30 -9.79 3.83
CA PHE A 262 5.47 -8.96 4.70
C PHE A 262 4.92 -9.75 5.90
N ILE A 263 4.50 -11.00 5.69
CA ILE A 263 4.10 -11.90 6.78
C ILE A 263 5.29 -12.16 7.71
N ALA A 264 6.47 -12.47 7.15
CA ALA A 264 7.69 -12.67 7.94
C ALA A 264 8.09 -11.42 8.75
N MET A 265 8.00 -10.22 8.16
CA MET A 265 8.20 -8.94 8.86
C MET A 265 7.23 -8.79 10.03
N THR A 266 5.96 -9.14 9.83
CA THR A 266 4.94 -9.04 10.88
C THR A 266 5.22 -10.00 12.03
N LEU A 267 5.57 -11.25 11.73
CA LEU A 267 5.95 -12.23 12.75
C LEU A 267 7.18 -11.78 13.53
N LEU A 268 8.18 -11.23 12.83
CA LEU A 268 9.38 -10.69 13.45
C LEU A 268 9.06 -9.49 14.36
N CYS A 269 8.17 -8.60 13.94
CA CYS A 269 7.72 -7.46 14.75
C CYS A 269 7.00 -7.91 16.03
N VAL A 270 6.11 -8.89 15.95
CA VAL A 270 5.43 -9.46 17.12
C VAL A 270 6.45 -10.09 18.07
N LEU A 271 7.46 -10.77 17.52
CA LEU A 271 8.53 -11.36 18.31
C LEU A 271 9.37 -10.27 19.00
N TRP A 272 9.65 -9.13 18.34
CA TRP A 272 10.27 -7.97 19.00
C TRP A 272 9.42 -7.43 20.16
N ASP A 273 8.10 -7.33 19.98
CA ASP A 273 7.17 -6.86 21.02
C ASP A 273 7.20 -7.79 22.25
N VAL A 274 7.18 -9.11 22.05
CA VAL A 274 7.26 -10.11 23.13
C VAL A 274 8.62 -10.06 23.85
N MET A 275 9.71 -9.94 23.09
CA MET A 275 11.04 -9.80 23.68
C MET A 275 11.20 -8.50 24.46
N LEU A 276 10.61 -7.40 23.98
CA LEU A 276 10.67 -6.10 24.65
C LEU A 276 10.00 -6.16 26.03
N VAL A 277 8.78 -6.71 26.09
CA VAL A 277 8.08 -6.92 27.38
C VAL A 277 8.94 -7.72 28.35
N SER A 278 9.66 -8.72 27.84
CA SER A 278 10.48 -9.58 28.67
C SER A 278 11.78 -8.93 29.13
N THR A 279 12.40 -8.11 28.29
CA THR A 279 13.51 -7.25 28.67
C THR A 279 13.09 -6.26 29.76
N ILE A 280 11.88 -5.71 29.66
CA ILE A 280 11.33 -4.79 30.66
C ILE A 280 11.11 -5.49 32.01
N LEU A 281 10.60 -6.73 32.00
CA LEU A 281 10.24 -7.44 33.24
C LEU A 281 11.44 -8.00 34.01
N TYR A 282 12.49 -8.46 33.33
CA TYR A 282 13.50 -9.32 33.98
C TYR A 282 14.94 -8.77 34.01
N TYR A 283 15.28 -7.76 33.23
CA TYR A 283 16.67 -7.34 33.02
C TYR A 283 16.82 -5.84 33.17
N HIS A 284 17.95 -5.31 33.68
CA HIS A 284 18.24 -3.87 33.85
C HIS A 284 17.32 -3.09 34.81
N ILE A 285 17.82 -1.95 35.27
CA ILE A 285 17.03 -0.97 36.03
C ILE A 285 16.15 -0.12 35.11
N MET A 286 15.07 0.47 35.64
CA MET A 286 14.15 1.32 34.87
C MET A 286 14.87 2.40 34.05
N ILE A 287 15.81 3.14 34.66
CA ILE A 287 16.45 4.31 34.04
C ILE A 287 17.27 3.89 32.80
N GLU A 288 18.02 2.79 32.89
CA GLU A 288 18.82 2.26 31.77
C GLU A 288 17.96 1.89 30.55
N LYS A 289 16.79 1.29 30.81
CA LYS A 289 15.81 0.93 29.76
C LYS A 289 15.16 2.16 29.15
N PHE A 290 14.79 3.12 29.99
CA PHE A 290 14.10 4.32 29.54
C PHE A 290 15.01 5.18 28.65
N ILE A 291 16.26 5.39 29.05
CA ILE A 291 17.24 6.14 28.23
C ILE A 291 17.48 5.44 26.89
N SER A 292 17.64 4.11 26.89
CA SER A 292 17.88 3.37 25.65
C SER A 292 16.68 3.43 24.69
N GLY A 293 15.45 3.33 25.23
CA GLY A 293 14.22 3.51 24.48
C GLY A 293 14.04 4.92 23.92
N ALA A 294 14.34 5.95 24.72
CA ALA A 294 14.29 7.35 24.30
C ALA A 294 15.26 7.60 23.14
N ILE A 295 16.50 7.09 23.23
CA ILE A 295 17.49 7.19 22.17
C ILE A 295 17.02 6.50 20.88
N ALA A 296 16.40 5.31 20.99
CA ALA A 296 15.84 4.61 19.83
C ALA A 296 14.74 5.43 19.13
N ILE A 297 13.80 5.97 19.91
CA ILE A 297 12.68 6.79 19.41
C ILE A 297 13.19 8.09 18.79
N LEU A 298 14.15 8.78 19.43
CA LEU A 298 14.74 10.02 18.92
C LEU A 298 15.49 9.78 17.60
N THR A 299 16.25 8.70 17.52
CA THR A 299 16.98 8.32 16.29
C THR A 299 16.02 8.03 15.15
N TRP A 300 14.95 7.29 15.41
CA TRP A 300 13.89 7.03 14.43
C TRP A 300 13.17 8.32 14.02
N PHE A 301 12.83 9.19 14.97
CA PHE A 301 12.13 10.44 14.70
C PHE A 301 12.98 11.36 13.82
N PHE A 302 14.26 11.52 14.16
CA PHE A 302 15.19 12.32 13.38
C PHE A 302 15.34 11.79 11.94
N THR A 303 15.44 10.48 11.77
CA THR A 303 15.61 9.88 10.44
C THR A 303 14.32 9.92 9.61
N TYR A 304 13.24 9.27 10.06
CA TYR A 304 12.03 9.10 9.24
C TYR A 304 11.06 10.28 9.27
N ARG A 305 11.04 11.06 10.35
CA ARG A 305 10.07 12.15 10.52
C ARG A 305 10.62 13.51 10.15
N TYR A 306 11.93 13.70 10.26
CA TYR A 306 12.60 14.95 9.93
C TYR A 306 13.44 14.80 8.65
N TRP A 307 14.55 14.05 8.70
CA TRP A 307 15.53 14.01 7.62
C TRP A 307 14.92 13.50 6.30
N TYR A 308 14.30 12.32 6.29
CA TYR A 308 13.80 11.74 5.03
C TYR A 308 12.65 12.53 4.42
N THR A 309 11.97 13.39 5.19
CA THR A 309 10.89 14.24 4.68
C THR A 309 11.37 15.45 3.89
N ILE A 310 12.65 15.81 4.01
CA ILE A 310 13.22 16.98 3.34
C ILE A 310 13.43 16.65 1.84
N PRO A 311 12.77 17.36 0.90
CA PRO A 311 12.77 16.98 -0.53
C PRO A 311 14.14 17.01 -1.21
N TRP A 312 15.08 17.77 -0.65
CA TRP A 312 16.41 18.02 -1.23
C TRP A 312 17.48 17.08 -0.69
N THR A 313 17.19 16.36 0.40
CA THR A 313 18.14 15.44 1.02
C THR A 313 17.76 14.01 0.64
N LEU A 314 18.74 13.28 0.14
CA LEU A 314 18.62 11.83 0.05
C LEU A 314 18.68 11.23 1.47
N PRO A 315 17.96 10.14 1.76
CA PRO A 315 17.09 9.32 0.89
C PRO A 315 15.57 9.64 0.96
N ASN A 316 14.82 9.25 -0.07
CA ASN A 316 13.35 9.44 -0.16
C ASN A 316 12.58 8.55 0.82
N LEU A 317 11.28 8.82 1.03
CA LEU A 317 10.43 7.98 1.87
C LEU A 317 10.22 6.57 1.28
N PRO A 318 9.93 5.57 2.13
CA PRO A 318 9.54 4.24 1.68
C PRO A 318 8.33 4.34 0.73
N GLY A 319 8.38 3.70 -0.44
CA GLY A 319 7.29 3.70 -1.43
C GLY A 319 7.18 4.95 -2.32
N ASP A 320 8.13 5.89 -2.23
CA ASP A 320 8.29 6.93 -3.25
C ASP A 320 9.06 6.37 -4.45
N GLY A 321 8.46 6.43 -5.63
CA GLY A 321 8.96 5.82 -6.85
C GLY A 321 8.75 6.68 -8.10
N LEU A 322 8.85 6.03 -9.26
CA LEU A 322 8.60 6.68 -10.56
C LEU A 322 7.12 7.06 -10.76
N PHE A 323 6.22 6.37 -10.03
CA PHE A 323 4.79 6.66 -10.01
C PHE A 323 4.25 6.63 -8.58
N LYS A 324 3.14 7.34 -8.35
CA LYS A 324 2.44 7.35 -7.07
C LYS A 324 1.32 6.32 -7.08
N TYR A 325 1.35 5.37 -6.15
CA TYR A 325 0.31 4.34 -6.00
C TYR A 325 -0.45 4.41 -4.67
N LYS A 326 0.08 5.13 -3.67
CA LYS A 326 -0.52 5.23 -2.33
C LYS A 326 -1.79 6.07 -2.27
N ASP A 327 -1.90 7.07 -3.14
CA ASP A 327 -3.00 8.04 -3.15
C ASP A 327 -4.25 7.55 -3.89
N VAL A 328 -4.15 6.37 -4.52
CA VAL A 328 -5.27 5.76 -5.23
C VAL A 328 -6.17 5.12 -4.17
N ARG A 329 -7.09 5.93 -3.63
CA ARG A 329 -8.26 5.42 -2.90
C ARG A 329 -8.83 4.28 -3.74
N GLN A 330 -8.80 3.06 -3.20
CA GLN A 330 -9.68 2.02 -3.70
C GLN A 330 -11.06 2.67 -3.76
N PRO A 331 -11.75 2.67 -4.91
CA PRO A 331 -13.13 3.10 -4.94
C PRO A 331 -13.78 2.30 -3.83
N LYS A 332 -14.34 2.97 -2.81
CA LYS A 332 -15.28 2.32 -1.90
C LYS A 332 -16.19 1.57 -2.84
N GLU A 333 -16.19 0.24 -2.75
CA GLU A 333 -17.12 -0.62 -3.47
C GLU A 333 -18.43 0.12 -3.40
N GLN A 334 -18.87 0.71 -4.52
CA GLN A 334 -20.07 1.53 -4.53
C GLN A 334 -21.10 0.58 -3.97
N ALA A 335 -21.52 0.82 -2.73
CA ALA A 335 -22.36 -0.09 -1.97
C ALA A 335 -23.39 -0.57 -2.96
N LYS A 336 -23.30 -1.85 -3.36
CA LYS A 336 -24.10 -2.42 -4.46
C LYS A 336 -25.43 -1.76 -4.28
N ARG A 337 -25.82 -0.87 -5.21
CA ARG A 337 -27.13 -0.23 -5.14
C ARG A 337 -28.04 -1.42 -5.05
N ARG A 338 -28.54 -1.71 -3.84
CA ARG A 338 -29.50 -2.78 -3.63
C ARG A 338 -30.53 -2.42 -4.67
N SER A 339 -30.72 -3.30 -5.63
CA SER A 339 -31.84 -3.22 -6.54
C SER A 339 -33.06 -3.41 -5.64
N THR A 340 -33.42 -2.38 -4.89
CA THR A 340 -34.75 -2.20 -4.34
C THR A 340 -35.60 -2.03 -5.56
N THR A 341 -36.26 -3.13 -5.93
CA THR A 341 -37.51 -3.13 -6.67
C THR A 341 -38.44 -2.14 -5.96
N ILE A 342 -38.37 -0.88 -6.37
CA ILE A 342 -39.39 0.12 -6.08
C ILE A 342 -40.50 -0.20 -7.09
N PRO A 343 -41.75 -0.46 -6.67
CA PRO A 343 -42.86 -0.49 -7.60
C PRO A 343 -43.05 0.94 -8.11
N GLN A 344 -42.61 1.23 -9.34
CA GLN A 344 -42.82 2.53 -9.96
C GLN A 344 -44.29 2.63 -10.38
N SER A 345 -45.07 3.35 -9.57
CA SER A 345 -46.26 4.02 -10.05
C SER A 345 -45.85 5.15 -11.01
N SER A 346 -46.38 5.08 -12.23
CA SER A 346 -46.70 6.18 -13.13
C SER A 346 -45.71 7.35 -13.22
N VAL A 347 -44.70 7.24 -14.09
CA VAL A 347 -44.07 8.42 -14.72
C VAL A 347 -44.07 8.21 -16.23
N ARG A 348 -44.82 9.08 -16.92
CA ARG A 348 -44.92 9.16 -18.39
C ARG A 348 -43.52 9.34 -18.99
N GLY A 349 -43.08 8.41 -19.85
CA GLY A 349 -41.87 8.57 -20.69
C GLY A 349 -40.75 7.54 -20.57
N GLN A 350 -40.93 6.42 -19.86
CA GLN A 350 -39.90 5.36 -19.76
C GLN A 350 -39.96 4.40 -20.95
N ILE A 351 -38.83 4.27 -21.67
CA ILE A 351 -38.67 3.34 -22.80
C ILE A 351 -38.69 1.90 -22.25
N PRO A 352 -39.49 0.97 -22.81
CA PRO A 352 -39.53 -0.41 -22.35
C PRO A 352 -38.14 -1.04 -22.51
N THR A 353 -37.71 -1.77 -21.48
CA THR A 353 -36.43 -2.48 -21.47
C THR A 353 -36.68 -3.99 -21.49
N PHE A 354 -35.93 -4.73 -22.30
CA PHE A 354 -35.92 -6.20 -22.27
C PHE A 354 -34.54 -6.67 -21.79
N MET A 355 -34.52 -7.46 -20.72
CA MET A 355 -33.27 -7.86 -20.01
C MET A 355 -32.33 -6.68 -19.68
N GLY A 356 -32.89 -5.50 -19.39
CA GLY A 356 -32.12 -4.29 -19.04
C GLY A 356 -31.56 -3.49 -20.22
N MET A 357 -31.86 -3.87 -21.47
CA MET A 357 -31.50 -3.08 -22.65
C MET A 357 -32.72 -2.29 -23.16
N PRO A 358 -32.62 -0.95 -23.34
CA PRO A 358 -33.73 -0.12 -23.81
C PRO A 358 -34.09 -0.40 -25.27
N LEU A 359 -35.36 -0.71 -25.53
CA LEU A 359 -35.89 -1.01 -26.86
C LEU A 359 -36.41 0.27 -27.53
N TYR A 360 -35.53 0.96 -28.24
CA TYR A 360 -35.87 2.19 -28.97
C TYR A 360 -36.77 1.96 -30.19
N GLY A 361 -36.90 0.73 -30.67
CA GLY A 361 -37.70 0.40 -31.86
C GLY A 361 -39.22 0.55 -31.66
N LEU A 362 -39.71 0.31 -30.43
CA LEU A 362 -41.15 0.33 -30.12
C LEU A 362 -41.72 1.75 -30.03
N ARG A 363 -40.91 2.73 -29.60
CA ARG A 363 -41.33 4.14 -29.55
C ARG A 363 -41.62 4.73 -30.93
N ASN A 364 -40.95 4.22 -31.96
CA ASN A 364 -41.20 4.64 -33.33
C ASN A 364 -42.45 3.99 -33.94
N GLN A 365 -42.95 2.89 -33.37
CA GLN A 365 -44.23 2.29 -33.76
C GLN A 365 -45.40 3.00 -33.10
N GLU A 366 -45.33 3.28 -31.79
CA GLU A 366 -46.35 4.07 -31.07
C GLU A 366 -46.52 5.48 -31.68
N ASN A 367 -45.42 6.16 -32.00
CA ASN A 367 -45.49 7.48 -32.67
C ASN A 367 -45.97 7.42 -34.13
N LYS A 368 -46.03 6.24 -34.75
CA LYS A 368 -46.58 6.06 -36.11
C LYS A 368 -48.08 5.81 -36.04
N GLU A 369 -48.51 4.90 -35.17
CA GLU A 369 -49.94 4.61 -34.93
C GLU A 369 -50.68 5.85 -34.42
N GLN A 370 -50.08 6.63 -33.52
CA GLN A 370 -50.69 7.86 -33.00
C GLN A 370 -50.76 9.00 -34.02
N LYS A 371 -49.94 8.96 -35.08
CA LYS A 371 -49.96 9.94 -36.16
C LYS A 371 -50.98 9.58 -37.25
N ASP A 372 -51.23 8.30 -37.45
CA ASP A 372 -52.27 7.81 -38.36
C ASP A 372 -53.66 8.04 -37.73
N GLU A 373 -53.81 7.91 -36.40
CA GLU A 373 -55.09 8.13 -35.68
C GLU A 373 -55.52 9.61 -35.61
N ASP A 374 -54.58 10.57 -35.52
CA ASP A 374 -54.89 12.02 -35.53
C ASP A 374 -55.27 12.54 -36.94
N THR A 375 -54.93 11.82 -38.01
CA THR A 375 -55.23 12.25 -39.39
C THR A 375 -56.68 11.93 -39.80
N ASP A 376 -57.32 10.96 -39.13
CA ASP A 376 -58.68 10.51 -39.45
C ASP A 376 -59.79 11.32 -38.74
N VAL A 377 -59.46 12.18 -37.77
CA VAL A 377 -60.44 12.94 -36.96
C VAL A 377 -60.74 14.34 -37.54
N GLU A 378 -59.91 14.88 -38.43
CA GLU A 378 -60.00 16.28 -38.86
C GLU A 378 -60.89 16.51 -40.12
N ALA A 379 -61.69 15.52 -40.53
CA ALA A 379 -62.47 15.58 -41.77
C ALA A 379 -63.96 15.97 -41.66
N ASP A 380 -64.56 16.14 -40.47
CA ASP A 380 -66.02 16.39 -40.37
C ASP A 380 -66.43 17.34 -39.23
N VAL A 381 -66.51 18.66 -39.47
CA VAL A 381 -67.48 19.57 -38.81
C VAL A 381 -67.81 20.78 -39.70
N PRO A 382 -69.10 21.13 -39.93
CA PRO A 382 -69.52 22.19 -40.84
C PRO A 382 -69.55 23.60 -40.22
N THR A 383 -69.43 24.60 -41.09
CA THR A 383 -69.43 26.05 -40.82
C THR A 383 -70.82 26.58 -40.46
N ALA A 384 -70.94 27.34 -39.36
CA ALA A 384 -72.11 28.16 -39.05
C ALA A 384 -71.74 29.51 -38.43
N PHE A 385 -72.42 30.55 -38.92
CA PHE A 385 -72.35 31.98 -38.63
C PHE A 385 -72.62 32.35 -37.16
N LEU A 386 -72.06 33.50 -36.69
CA LEU A 386 -72.83 34.69 -36.29
C LEU A 386 -71.97 35.86 -35.75
N SER A 387 -72.53 37.05 -35.94
CA SER A 387 -72.00 38.41 -35.80
C SER A 387 -71.73 38.89 -34.37
N LYS A 388 -70.71 39.74 -34.19
CA LYS A 388 -70.86 41.21 -34.00
C LYS A 388 -69.51 41.90 -34.09
#